data_AF-A0A8C9HU21-F1
#
_entry.id   AF-A0A8C9HU21-F1
#
_cell.length_a   1.000
_cell.length_b   1.000
_cell.length_c   1.000
_cell.angle_alpha   90.00
_cell.angle_beta   90.00
_cell.angle_gamma   90.00
#
_symmetry.space_group_name_H-M   'P 1'
#
loop_
_entity.id
_entity.type
_entity.pdbx_description
1 polymer ?
#
loop_
_entity_poly.entity_id
_entity_poly.type
_entity_poly.pdbx_seq_one_letter_code
_entity_poly.pdbx_strand_id
1 'polypeptide(L)'
;MASPDPPVTSYAPSDVPSGVALLLTIPFAFFLPELIFGFLVWTLVAATHVVSPLLQGWVMYVSLTSFLISLMFLLSYLFGFYKRFESWRVLDSLYHGTTGILYMSAAVLQVHATIVSELDPRIYYINTAASFFAFITTLLYILHAFSIYYH
;
A
#
# COMPACT_ATOMS: atom_id res chain seq x y z
N MET A 1 22.73 -41.77 -10.53
CA MET A 1 23.17 -40.47 -10.01
C MET A 1 21.92 -39.67 -9.70
N ALA A 2 21.65 -39.38 -8.42
CA ALA A 2 20.61 -38.43 -8.05
C ALA A 2 21.03 -37.04 -8.52
N SER A 3 20.07 -36.25 -9.03
CA SER A 3 20.32 -34.86 -9.38
C SER A 3 20.79 -34.08 -8.14
N PRO A 4 21.71 -33.11 -8.28
CA PRO A 4 22.08 -32.25 -7.17
C PRO A 4 20.85 -31.50 -6.65
N ASP A 5 20.75 -31.35 -5.33
CA ASP A 5 19.72 -30.50 -4.73
C ASP A 5 19.88 -29.06 -5.25
N PRO A 6 18.77 -28.37 -5.58
CA PRO A 6 18.85 -27.00 -6.02
C PRO A 6 19.46 -26.13 -4.91
N PRO A 7 20.18 -25.05 -5.27
CA PRO A 7 20.78 -24.16 -4.28
C PRO A 7 19.69 -23.63 -3.33
N VAL A 8 20.05 -23.34 -2.08
CA VAL A 8 19.13 -22.82 -1.04
C VAL A 8 18.46 -21.48 -1.47
N THR A 9 18.97 -20.86 -2.54
CA THR A 9 18.42 -19.67 -3.20
C THR A 9 17.45 -19.96 -4.35
N SER A 10 17.15 -21.24 -4.63
CA SER A 10 16.11 -21.63 -5.59
C SER A 10 14.74 -21.43 -4.95
N TYR A 11 14.29 -20.18 -4.92
CA TYR A 11 12.90 -19.83 -4.73
C TYR A 11 12.10 -20.34 -5.94
N ALA A 12 11.84 -21.65 -5.98
CA ALA A 12 10.83 -22.18 -6.89
C ALA A 12 9.55 -21.36 -6.63
N PRO A 13 8.98 -20.70 -7.65
CA PRO A 13 7.87 -19.79 -7.42
C PRO A 13 6.71 -20.59 -6.84
N SER A 14 6.07 -20.06 -5.79
CA SER A 14 4.64 -20.30 -5.63
C SER A 14 4.01 -19.77 -6.91
N ASP A 15 3.37 -20.64 -7.70
CA ASP A 15 2.70 -20.24 -8.93
C ASP A 15 1.70 -19.14 -8.59
N VAL A 16 2.07 -17.89 -8.86
CA VAL A 16 1.21 -16.73 -8.63
C VAL A 16 -0.10 -17.01 -9.37
N PRO A 17 -1.24 -17.07 -8.65
CA PRO A 17 -2.50 -17.43 -9.27
C PRO A 17 -2.86 -16.43 -10.37
N SER A 18 -3.45 -16.92 -11.45
CA SER A 18 -3.88 -16.08 -12.57
C SER A 18 -5.34 -15.65 -12.44
N GLY A 19 -5.69 -14.54 -13.09
CA GLY A 19 -7.06 -14.05 -13.13
C GLY A 19 -7.62 -13.68 -11.75
N VAL A 20 -8.88 -14.05 -11.49
CA VAL A 20 -9.58 -13.69 -10.23
C VAL A 20 -8.93 -14.34 -9.00
N ALA A 21 -8.30 -15.50 -9.16
CA ALA A 21 -7.63 -16.18 -8.05
C ALA A 21 -6.47 -15.34 -7.47
N LEU A 22 -5.85 -14.47 -8.28
CA LEU A 22 -4.86 -13.51 -7.80
C LEU A 22 -5.46 -12.65 -6.68
N LEU A 23 -6.63 -12.07 -6.91
CA LEU A 23 -7.30 -11.14 -5.99
C LEU A 23 -7.83 -11.80 -4.71
N LEU A 24 -7.79 -13.14 -4.65
CA LEU A 24 -8.25 -13.93 -3.50
C LEU A 24 -7.09 -14.58 -2.73
N THR A 25 -5.86 -14.47 -3.23
CA THR A 25 -4.70 -15.14 -2.66
C THR A 25 -3.83 -14.13 -1.92
N ILE A 26 -3.51 -14.41 -0.65
CA ILE A 26 -2.54 -13.61 0.11
C ILE A 26 -1.15 -13.83 -0.51
N PRO A 27 -0.36 -12.77 -0.74
CA PRO A 27 -0.60 -11.37 -0.33
C PRO A 27 -1.40 -10.51 -1.33
N PHE A 28 -1.55 -10.96 -2.57
CA PHE A 28 -2.14 -10.18 -3.66
C PHE A 28 -3.58 -9.69 -3.41
N ALA A 29 -4.34 -10.39 -2.56
CA ALA A 29 -5.65 -9.95 -2.09
C ALA A 29 -5.62 -8.57 -1.40
N PHE A 30 -4.47 -8.15 -0.84
CA PHE A 30 -4.32 -6.85 -0.19
C PHE A 30 -4.31 -5.67 -1.18
N PHE A 31 -3.96 -5.88 -2.46
CA PHE A 31 -3.95 -4.78 -3.45
C PHE A 31 -5.30 -4.07 -3.57
N LEU A 32 -6.42 -4.80 -3.52
CA LEU A 32 -7.75 -4.19 -3.64
C LEU A 32 -8.07 -3.23 -2.48
N PRO A 33 -8.05 -3.66 -1.21
CA PRO A 33 -8.30 -2.76 -0.09
C PRO A 33 -7.22 -1.67 0.02
N GLU A 34 -5.96 -1.93 -0.29
CA GLU A 34 -4.90 -0.90 -0.34
C GLU A 34 -5.27 0.21 -1.33
N LEU A 35 -5.67 -0.14 -2.55
CA LEU A 35 -6.05 0.83 -3.58
C LEU A 35 -7.32 1.59 -3.20
N ILE A 36 -8.34 0.91 -2.67
CA ILE A 36 -9.59 1.54 -2.27
C ILE A 36 -9.36 2.53 -1.12
N PHE A 37 -8.69 2.10 -0.06
CA PHE A 37 -8.45 2.97 1.10
C PHE A 37 -7.40 4.05 0.79
N GLY A 38 -6.36 3.73 0.02
CA GLY A 38 -5.41 4.71 -0.51
C GLY A 38 -6.11 5.79 -1.33
N PHE A 39 -7.02 5.41 -2.23
CA PHE A 39 -7.85 6.36 -2.99
C PHE A 39 -8.68 7.27 -2.08
N LEU A 40 -9.31 6.70 -1.06
CA LEU A 40 -10.10 7.46 -0.09
C LEU A 40 -9.26 8.48 0.68
N VAL A 41 -8.04 8.12 1.09
CA VAL A 41 -7.20 9.04 1.89
C VAL A 41 -6.89 10.32 1.14
N TRP A 42 -6.31 10.26 -0.06
CA TRP A 42 -5.95 11.50 -0.77
C TRP A 42 -7.19 12.26 -1.28
N THR A 43 -8.28 11.58 -1.62
CA THR A 43 -9.52 12.28 -2.03
C THR A 43 -10.19 12.99 -0.86
N LEU A 44 -10.22 12.39 0.33
CA LEU A 44 -10.73 13.03 1.55
C LEU A 44 -9.86 14.22 1.96
N VAL A 45 -8.53 14.07 1.90
CA VAL A 45 -7.62 15.19 2.17
C VAL A 45 -7.83 16.32 1.15
N ALA A 46 -7.96 16.00 -0.14
CA ALA A 46 -8.29 16.99 -1.17
C ALA A 46 -9.65 17.68 -0.94
N ALA A 47 -10.64 16.95 -0.42
CA ALA A 47 -11.97 17.48 -0.10
C ALA A 47 -11.95 18.52 1.02
N THR A 48 -10.90 18.56 1.85
CA THR A 48 -10.69 19.66 2.81
C THR A 48 -10.18 20.93 2.14
N HIS A 49 -9.89 20.92 0.83
CA HIS A 49 -9.13 21.98 0.15
C HIS A 49 -7.74 22.22 0.76
N VAL A 50 -7.20 21.21 1.43
CA VAL A 50 -5.85 21.22 1.99
C VAL A 50 -5.65 22.38 3.00
N VAL A 51 -6.57 22.53 3.97
CA VAL A 51 -6.56 23.59 5.00
C VAL A 51 -5.22 23.70 5.74
N SER A 52 -4.51 22.58 5.92
CA SER A 52 -3.18 22.53 6.54
C SER A 52 -2.12 22.08 5.54
N PRO A 53 -1.65 22.96 4.62
CA PRO A 53 -0.78 22.57 3.50
C PRO A 53 0.48 21.80 3.89
N LEU A 54 1.12 22.16 5.01
CA LEU A 54 2.33 21.50 5.46
C LEU A 54 2.08 20.04 5.87
N LEU A 55 1.00 19.78 6.60
CA LEU A 55 0.65 18.45 7.09
C LEU A 55 0.03 17.61 5.96
N GLN A 56 -1.02 18.15 5.34
CA GLN A 56 -1.81 17.47 4.35
C GLN A 56 -1.09 17.33 3.01
N GLY A 57 -0.14 18.21 2.68
CA GLY A 57 0.71 18.07 1.50
C GLY A 57 1.55 16.79 1.54
N TRP A 58 2.11 16.44 2.69
CA TRP A 58 2.81 15.17 2.88
C TRP A 58 1.87 13.97 2.74
N VAL A 59 0.68 14.05 3.35
CA VAL A 59 -0.34 12.99 3.25
C VAL A 59 -0.76 12.75 1.80
N MET A 60 -1.02 13.83 1.06
CA MET A 60 -1.35 13.79 -0.37
C MET A 60 -0.23 13.16 -1.19
N TYR A 61 1.02 13.58 -0.98
CA TYR A 61 2.16 13.04 -1.69
C TYR A 61 2.30 11.53 -1.47
N VAL A 62 2.35 11.09 -0.22
CA VAL A 62 2.52 9.66 0.12
C VAL A 62 1.35 8.84 -0.41
N SER A 63 0.11 9.27 -0.16
CA SER A 63 -1.09 8.50 -0.52
C SER A 63 -1.30 8.42 -2.04
N LEU A 64 -1.14 9.52 -2.77
CA LEU A 64 -1.33 9.52 -4.22
C LEU A 64 -0.22 8.74 -4.94
N THR A 65 1.05 8.93 -4.54
CA THR A 65 2.17 8.22 -5.18
C THR A 65 2.11 6.72 -4.89
N SER A 66 1.81 6.32 -3.65
CA SER A 66 1.63 4.91 -3.30
C SER A 66 0.46 4.29 -4.04
N PHE A 67 -0.69 4.96 -4.13
CA PHE A 67 -1.83 4.49 -4.93
C PHE A 67 -1.44 4.20 -6.39
N LEU A 68 -0.73 5.12 -7.04
CA LEU A 68 -0.31 4.94 -8.44
C LEU A 68 0.69 3.79 -8.59
N ILE A 69 1.66 3.66 -7.68
CA ILE A 69 2.65 2.59 -7.75
C ILE A 69 2.01 1.22 -7.43
N SER A 70 1.17 1.12 -6.40
CA SER A 70 0.39 -0.10 -6.12
C SER A 70 -0.49 -0.50 -7.31
N LEU A 71 -1.08 0.46 -8.02
CA LEU A 71 -1.84 0.18 -9.24
C LEU A 71 -0.92 -0.41 -10.33
N MET A 72 0.28 0.13 -10.49
CA MET A 72 1.27 -0.43 -11.42
C MET A 72 1.71 -1.84 -11.02
N PHE A 73 1.90 -2.13 -9.74
CA PHE A 73 2.18 -3.48 -9.25
C PHE A 73 1.04 -4.45 -9.56
N LEU A 74 -0.22 -4.07 -9.26
CA LEU A 74 -1.39 -4.89 -9.57
C LEU A 74 -1.47 -5.20 -11.07
N LEU A 75 -1.33 -4.19 -11.92
CA LEU A 75 -1.31 -4.38 -13.38
C LEU A 75 -0.14 -5.25 -13.82
N SER A 76 1.02 -5.15 -13.17
CA SER A 76 2.18 -5.99 -13.45
C SER A 76 1.94 -7.46 -13.14
N TYR A 77 1.18 -7.75 -12.09
CA TYR A 77 0.73 -9.11 -11.78
C TYR A 77 -0.31 -9.61 -12.79
N LEU A 78 -1.30 -8.79 -13.14
CA LEU A 78 -2.36 -9.15 -14.10
C LEU A 78 -1.82 -9.43 -15.51
N PHE A 79 -0.86 -8.63 -15.98
CA PHE A 79 -0.27 -8.78 -17.32
C PHE A 79 0.97 -9.67 -17.34
N GLY A 80 1.42 -10.19 -16.19
CA GLY A 80 2.56 -11.10 -16.10
C GLY A 80 3.93 -10.44 -16.28
N PHE A 81 4.04 -9.11 -16.14
CA PHE A 81 5.32 -8.40 -16.20
C PHE A 81 6.30 -8.84 -15.11
N TYR A 82 5.77 -9.25 -13.94
CA TYR A 82 6.56 -9.76 -12.83
C TYR A 82 7.47 -10.95 -13.20
N LYS A 83 7.05 -11.78 -14.18
CA LYS A 83 7.79 -12.96 -14.62
C LYS A 83 9.12 -12.63 -15.30
N ARG A 84 9.33 -11.36 -15.70
CA ARG A 84 10.55 -10.92 -16.40
C ARG A 84 11.72 -10.62 -15.46
N PHE A 85 11.47 -10.55 -14.15
CA PHE A 85 12.47 -10.13 -13.17
C PHE A 85 12.53 -11.12 -12.00
N GLU A 86 13.64 -11.84 -11.84
CA GLU A 86 13.81 -12.82 -10.75
C GLU A 86 13.70 -12.16 -9.37
N SER A 87 14.12 -10.91 -9.23
CA SER A 87 14.06 -10.15 -7.98
C SER A 87 12.71 -9.47 -7.71
N TRP A 88 11.66 -9.76 -8.50
CA TRP A 88 10.37 -9.07 -8.39
C TRP A 88 9.77 -9.15 -6.98
N ARG A 89 9.82 -10.32 -6.33
CA ARG A 89 9.32 -10.50 -4.96
C ARG A 89 10.03 -9.61 -3.94
N VAL A 90 11.35 -9.45 -4.10
CA VAL A 90 12.15 -8.60 -3.21
C VAL A 90 11.79 -7.13 -3.43
N LEU A 91 11.65 -6.72 -4.69
CA LEU A 91 11.21 -5.36 -5.05
C LEU A 91 9.81 -5.06 -4.48
N ASP A 92 8.89 -6.02 -4.61
CA ASP A 92 7.53 -5.93 -4.11
C ASP A 92 7.49 -5.78 -2.57
N SER A 93 8.19 -6.66 -1.85
CA SER A 93 8.33 -6.56 -0.38
C SER A 93 8.93 -5.23 0.05
N LEU A 94 10.03 -4.80 -0.59
CA LEU A 94 10.74 -3.57 -0.24
C LEU A 94 9.85 -2.34 -0.46
N TYR A 95 9.11 -2.32 -1.58
CA TYR A 95 8.15 -1.26 -1.88
C TYR A 95 7.05 -1.21 -0.81
N HIS A 96 6.39 -2.33 -0.51
CA HIS A 96 5.30 -2.35 0.47
C HIS A 96 5.80 -1.99 1.88
N GLY A 97 6.98 -2.47 2.28
CA GLY A 97 7.57 -2.15 3.58
C GLY A 97 7.93 -0.67 3.70
N THR A 98 8.61 -0.11 2.69
CA THR A 98 8.95 1.32 2.65
C THR A 98 7.70 2.18 2.63
N THR A 99 6.72 1.81 1.82
CA THR A 99 5.43 2.51 1.72
C THR A 99 4.69 2.46 3.05
N GLY A 100 4.68 1.33 3.76
CA GLY A 100 4.09 1.23 5.10
C GLY A 100 4.70 2.21 6.10
N ILE A 101 6.03 2.39 6.10
CA ILE A 101 6.70 3.38 6.96
C ILE A 101 6.30 4.82 6.58
N LEU A 102 6.30 5.13 5.29
CA LEU A 102 5.89 6.45 4.79
C LEU A 102 4.40 6.72 5.11
N TYR A 103 3.54 5.73 4.93
CA TYR A 103 2.11 5.85 5.19
C TYR A 103 1.82 6.01 6.69
N MET A 104 2.60 5.35 7.56
CA MET A 104 2.53 5.58 9.00
C MET A 104 2.86 7.04 9.34
N SER A 105 3.89 7.62 8.72
CA SER A 105 4.22 9.04 8.92
C SER A 105 3.10 9.96 8.44
N ALA A 106 2.47 9.65 7.29
CA ALA A 106 1.31 10.37 6.79
C ALA A 106 0.10 10.24 7.73
N ALA A 107 -0.19 9.05 8.25
CA ALA A 107 -1.27 8.82 9.19
C ALA A 107 -1.11 9.67 10.46
N VAL A 108 0.11 9.75 11.02
CA VAL A 108 0.40 10.60 12.19
C VAL A 108 0.18 12.10 11.88
N LEU A 109 0.68 12.59 10.74
CA LEU A 109 0.43 13.99 10.35
C LEU A 109 -1.06 14.26 10.08
N GLN A 110 -1.78 13.30 9.52
CA GLN A 110 -3.21 13.40 9.28
C GLN A 110 -4.00 13.46 10.59
N VAL A 111 -3.62 12.68 11.61
CA VAL A 111 -4.19 12.80 12.97
C VAL A 111 -3.92 14.18 13.56
N HIS A 112 -2.72 14.72 13.39
CA HIS A 112 -2.43 16.07 13.85
C HIS A 112 -3.30 17.11 13.14
N ALA A 113 -3.49 16.97 11.82
CA ALA A 113 -4.43 17.81 11.04
C ALA A 113 -5.88 17.68 11.56
N THR A 114 -6.30 16.49 11.98
CA THR A 114 -7.62 16.26 12.62
C THR A 114 -7.73 17.04 13.93
N ILE A 115 -6.74 16.97 14.82
CA ILE A 115 -6.75 17.64 16.13
C ILE A 115 -6.85 19.16 15.96
N VAL A 116 -6.04 19.76 15.09
CA VAL A 116 -6.07 21.23 14.87
C VAL A 116 -7.36 21.70 14.19
N SER A 117 -8.15 20.79 13.63
CA SER A 117 -9.44 21.09 12.99
C SER A 117 -10.63 21.01 13.96
N GLU A 118 -10.42 20.82 15.26
CA GLU A 118 -11.49 20.58 16.25
C GLU A 118 -12.63 21.63 16.26
N LEU A 119 -12.31 22.88 15.88
CA LEU A 119 -13.28 23.98 15.86
C LEU A 119 -14.08 24.07 14.56
N ASP A 120 -13.71 23.31 13.51
CA ASP A 120 -14.46 23.19 12.26
C ASP A 120 -14.97 21.74 12.12
N PRO A 121 -16.22 21.46 12.55
CA PRO A 121 -16.77 20.11 12.52
C PRO A 121 -16.73 19.45 11.14
N ARG A 122 -16.91 20.23 10.06
CA ARG A 122 -16.91 19.69 8.70
C ARG A 122 -15.53 19.14 8.36
N ILE A 123 -14.49 19.94 8.59
CA ILE A 123 -13.11 19.55 8.28
C ILE A 123 -12.64 18.47 9.26
N TYR A 124 -13.02 18.57 10.55
CA TYR A 124 -12.73 17.57 11.58
C TYR A 124 -13.22 16.17 11.19
N TYR A 125 -14.48 16.03 10.76
CA TYR A 125 -15.02 14.71 10.37
C TYR A 125 -14.36 14.15 9.11
N ILE A 126 -14.07 14.99 8.11
CA ILE A 126 -13.34 14.57 6.90
C ILE A 126 -11.93 14.09 7.27
N ASN A 127 -11.21 14.87 8.08
CA ASN A 127 -9.87 14.53 8.52
C ASN A 127 -9.86 13.27 9.40
N THR A 128 -10.89 13.07 10.24
CA THR A 128 -11.06 11.85 11.04
C THR A 128 -11.20 10.61 10.16
N ALA A 129 -12.05 10.67 9.13
CA ALA A 129 -12.19 9.58 8.17
C ALA A 129 -10.88 9.31 7.42
N ALA A 130 -10.18 10.36 6.98
CA ALA A 130 -8.89 10.24 6.32
C ALA A 130 -7.84 9.59 7.25
N SER A 131 -7.78 9.97 8.53
CA SER A 131 -6.89 9.34 9.53
C SER A 131 -7.18 7.85 9.68
N PHE A 132 -8.46 7.47 9.81
CA PHE A 132 -8.86 6.07 9.95
C PHE A 132 -8.42 5.22 8.76
N PHE A 133 -8.72 5.66 7.53
CA PHE A 133 -8.28 4.95 6.34
C PHE A 133 -6.75 4.95 6.21
N ALA A 134 -6.06 6.02 6.62
CA ALA A 134 -4.60 6.04 6.55
C ALA A 134 -3.93 4.99 7.44
N PHE A 135 -4.46 4.73 8.64
CA PHE A 135 -3.97 3.64 9.48
C PHE A 135 -4.28 2.26 8.91
N ILE A 136 -5.47 2.07 8.34
CA ILE A 136 -5.82 0.79 7.68
C ILE A 136 -4.88 0.54 6.50
N THR A 137 -4.69 1.53 5.62
CA THR A 137 -3.78 1.43 4.48
C THR A 137 -2.35 1.14 4.93
N THR A 138 -1.88 1.80 5.99
CA THR A 138 -0.57 1.52 6.62
C THR A 138 -0.45 0.05 7.03
N LEU A 139 -1.45 -0.47 7.73
CA LEU A 139 -1.47 -1.87 8.18
C LEU A 139 -1.44 -2.83 6.99
N LEU A 140 -2.22 -2.56 5.94
CA LEU A 140 -2.26 -3.39 4.75
C LEU A 140 -0.89 -3.45 4.05
N TYR A 141 -0.24 -2.30 3.84
CA TYR A 141 1.11 -2.24 3.28
C TYR A 141 2.11 -3.08 4.11
N ILE A 142 2.03 -3.00 5.44
CA ILE A 142 2.88 -3.78 6.33
C ILE A 142 2.59 -5.29 6.17
N LEU A 143 1.32 -5.69 6.22
CA LEU A 143 0.91 -7.09 6.07
C LEU A 143 1.34 -7.65 4.71
N HIS A 144 1.17 -6.89 3.63
CA HIS A 144 1.61 -7.27 2.30
C HIS A 144 3.12 -7.52 2.26
N ALA A 145 3.93 -6.59 2.78
CA ALA A 145 5.38 -6.69 2.79
C ALA A 145 5.88 -7.96 3.51
N PHE A 146 5.25 -8.30 4.64
CA PHE A 146 5.56 -9.51 5.39
C PHE A 146 5.06 -10.77 4.68
N SER A 147 3.82 -10.75 4.18
CA SER A 147 3.22 -11.91 3.54
C SER A 147 3.93 -12.30 2.24
N ILE A 148 4.41 -11.36 1.41
CA ILE A 148 5.14 -11.69 0.17
C ILE A 148 6.58 -12.17 0.41
N TYR A 149 7.20 -11.74 1.52
CA TYR A 149 8.58 -12.08 1.86
C TYR A 149 8.69 -13.44 2.56
N TYR A 150 7.76 -13.73 3.48
CA TYR A 150 7.80 -14.95 4.29
C TYR A 150 6.97 -16.12 3.72
N HIS A 151 6.06 -15.85 2.78
CA HIS A 151 5.30 -16.85 2.04
C HIS A 151 5.53 -16.64 0.54
#